data_AF-A0A256FXJ2-F1
#
_entry.id   AF-A0A256FXJ2-F1
#
_cell.length_a   1.000
_cell.length_b   1.000
_cell.length_c   1.000
_cell.angle_alpha   90.00
_cell.angle_beta   90.00
_cell.angle_gamma   90.00
#
_symmetry.space_group_name_H-M   'P 1'
#
loop_
_entity.id
_entity.type
_entity.pdbx_description
1 polymer ?
#
loop_
_entity_poly.entity_id
_entity_poly.type
_entity_poly.pdbx_seq_one_letter_code
_entity_poly.pdbx_strand_id
1 'polypeptide(L)'
;MLKLRRSRDAIVRALKALRAHGFLDWLRRYVPTGNEGRGPQVQQTSNAYRLSLPARARQFLGRFGVTPPPPDDHVQAEAEHAAVLEMHRASLDIEERTLFDVGDNSLGQALAKLARSIKQRESARQTESQSSFIKDREE
;
A
#
# COMPACT_ATOMS: atom_id res chain seq x y z
N MET A 1 12.13 -33.49 4.21
CA MET A 1 12.97 -32.33 3.85
C MET A 1 14.32 -32.82 3.34
N LEU A 2 14.59 -32.69 2.03
CA LEU A 2 15.84 -33.18 1.44
C LEU A 2 17.00 -32.24 1.81
N LYS A 3 18.03 -32.76 2.47
CA LYS A 3 19.28 -32.00 2.73
C LYS A 3 20.06 -31.89 1.41
N LEU A 4 20.73 -30.76 1.17
CA LEU A 4 21.54 -30.48 -0.04
C LEU A 4 22.71 -31.45 -0.29
N ARG A 5 22.98 -32.42 0.62
CA ARG A 5 24.08 -33.40 0.56
C ARG A 5 25.45 -32.78 0.25
N ARG A 6 25.72 -31.59 0.79
CA ARG A 6 27.03 -30.90 0.71
C ARG A 6 27.69 -30.88 2.08
N SER A 7 29.01 -30.84 2.10
CA SER A 7 29.77 -30.67 3.34
C SER A 7 29.42 -29.33 4.00
N ARG A 8 29.55 -29.25 5.33
CA ARG A 8 29.32 -28.02 6.07
C ARG A 8 30.18 -26.87 5.54
N ASP A 9 31.45 -27.14 5.23
CA ASP A 9 32.36 -26.14 4.67
C ASP A 9 31.86 -25.57 3.34
N ALA A 10 31.41 -26.45 2.42
CA ALA A 10 30.87 -26.01 1.14
C ALA A 10 29.65 -25.09 1.31
N ILE A 11 28.76 -25.41 2.27
CA ILE A 11 27.61 -24.56 2.60
C ILE A 11 28.07 -23.20 3.15
N VAL A 12 29.02 -23.17 4.08
CA VAL A 12 29.53 -21.92 4.67
C VAL A 12 30.19 -21.04 3.60
N ARG A 13 31.01 -21.61 2.71
CA ARG A 13 31.62 -20.87 1.60
C ARG A 13 30.57 -20.32 0.62
N ALA A 14 29.57 -21.12 0.28
CA ALA A 14 28.47 -20.69 -0.60
C ALA A 14 27.69 -19.52 0.02
N LEU A 15 27.34 -19.60 1.31
CA LEU A 15 26.65 -18.51 2.01
C LEU A 15 27.47 -17.22 2.04
N LYS A 16 28.79 -17.31 2.26
CA LYS A 16 29.69 -16.15 2.18
C LYS A 16 29.73 -15.54 0.78
N ALA A 17 29.80 -16.37 -0.27
CA ALA A 17 29.79 -15.90 -1.65
C ALA A 17 28.47 -15.21 -2.01
N LEU A 18 27.34 -15.80 -1.63
CA LEU A 18 26.02 -15.19 -1.82
C LEU A 18 25.92 -13.81 -1.17
N ARG A 19 26.48 -13.65 0.04
CA ARG A 19 26.52 -12.36 0.72
C ARG A 19 27.46 -11.37 0.06
N ALA A 20 28.66 -11.80 -0.32
CA ALA A 20 29.63 -10.96 -1.02
C ALA A 20 29.09 -10.41 -2.35
N HIS A 21 28.24 -11.18 -3.04
CA HIS A 21 27.63 -10.78 -4.30
C HIS A 21 26.25 -10.12 -4.14
N GLY A 22 25.75 -9.94 -2.91
CA GLY A 22 24.49 -9.22 -2.62
C GLY A 22 23.21 -10.02 -2.83
N PHE A 23 23.27 -11.34 -2.94
CA PHE A 23 22.08 -12.19 -3.05
C PHE A 23 21.41 -12.45 -1.70
N LEU A 24 22.19 -12.43 -0.62
CA LEU A 24 21.76 -12.78 0.72
C LEU A 24 22.41 -11.83 1.71
N ASP A 25 21.63 -11.28 2.63
CA ASP A 25 22.16 -10.61 3.82
C ASP A 25 21.56 -11.25 5.07
N TRP A 26 22.28 -11.17 6.19
CA TRP A 26 21.79 -11.65 7.47
C TRP A 26 22.19 -10.73 8.61
N LEU A 27 21.27 -10.59 9.55
CA LEU A 27 21.49 -9.90 10.80
C LEU A 27 21.37 -10.91 11.95
N ARG A 28 22.38 -10.92 12.81
CA ARG A 28 22.34 -11.68 14.06
C ARG A 28 21.40 -10.98 15.02
N ARG A 29 20.37 -11.69 15.44
CA ARG A 29 19.37 -11.17 16.37
C ARG A 29 19.55 -11.80 17.73
N TYR A 30 19.35 -10.99 18.74
CA TYR A 30 19.41 -11.41 20.12
C TYR A 30 18.51 -10.51 20.96
N VAL A 31 18.05 -11.03 22.08
CA VAL A 31 17.22 -10.30 23.04
C VAL A 31 17.97 -10.28 24.37
N PRO A 32 18.19 -9.11 24.99
CA PRO A 32 18.75 -9.03 26.33
C PRO A 32 17.86 -9.78 27.32
N THR A 33 18.46 -10.61 28.18
CA THR A 33 17.69 -11.41 29.15
C THR A 33 17.24 -10.61 30.38
N GLY A 34 17.75 -9.39 30.56
CA GLY A 34 17.44 -8.54 31.73
C GLY A 34 18.11 -8.99 33.04
N ASN A 35 19.12 -9.86 32.99
CA ASN A 35 19.78 -10.39 34.17
C ASN A 35 20.84 -9.42 34.74
N GLU A 36 20.62 -8.86 35.92
CA GLU A 36 21.65 -8.12 36.66
C GLU A 36 22.49 -9.09 37.51
N GLY A 37 23.57 -9.64 36.95
CA GLY A 37 24.49 -10.53 37.69
C GLY A 37 25.13 -11.66 36.87
N ARG A 38 25.44 -12.76 37.55
CA ARG A 38 26.19 -13.90 36.97
C ARG A 38 25.27 -14.80 36.14
N GLY A 39 25.46 -14.83 34.82
CA GLY A 39 24.72 -15.69 33.90
C GLY A 39 24.67 -15.15 32.46
N PRO A 40 24.05 -15.87 31.51
CA PRO A 40 23.89 -15.40 30.13
C PRO A 40 23.08 -14.11 30.05
N GLN A 41 23.72 -13.06 29.54
CA GLN A 41 23.17 -11.71 29.41
C GLN A 41 22.27 -11.52 28.18
N VAL A 42 22.31 -12.49 27.27
CA VAL A 42 21.68 -12.40 25.96
C VAL A 42 21.08 -13.75 25.59
N GLN A 43 19.80 -13.76 25.18
CA GLN A 43 19.13 -14.90 24.57
C GLN A 43 19.25 -14.82 23.04
N GLN A 44 19.76 -15.90 22.44
CA GLN A 44 19.82 -16.01 20.99
C GLN A 44 18.42 -16.16 20.40
N THR A 45 18.11 -15.36 19.38
CA THR A 45 16.88 -15.50 18.60
C THR A 45 17.19 -15.93 17.17
N SER A 46 16.15 -16.26 16.40
CA SER A 46 16.32 -16.58 14.99
C SER A 46 16.87 -15.38 14.23
N ASN A 47 17.92 -15.61 13.43
CA ASN A 47 18.51 -14.57 12.60
C ASN A 47 17.48 -14.00 11.61
N ALA A 48 17.64 -12.72 11.24
CA ALA A 48 16.94 -12.16 10.10
C ALA A 48 17.75 -12.42 8.83
N TYR A 49 17.07 -12.84 7.76
CA TYR A 49 17.66 -13.03 6.44
C TYR A 49 16.92 -12.13 5.45
N ARG A 50 17.68 -11.46 4.57
CA ARG A 50 17.15 -10.70 3.44
C ARG A 50 17.68 -11.31 2.16
N LEU A 51 16.77 -11.67 1.25
CA LEU A 51 17.11 -12.08 -0.10
C LEU A 51 16.94 -10.90 -1.04
N SER A 52 17.90 -10.72 -1.93
CA SER A 52 17.87 -9.67 -2.94
C SER A 52 18.39 -10.17 -4.27
N LEU A 53 17.97 -9.51 -5.36
CA LEU A 53 18.48 -9.76 -6.70
C LEU A 53 19.39 -8.59 -7.11
N PRO A 54 20.73 -8.76 -7.07
CA PRO A 54 21.67 -7.73 -7.50
C PRO A 54 21.44 -7.30 -8.95
N ALA A 55 21.68 -6.03 -9.26
CA ALA A 55 21.51 -5.51 -10.62
C ALA A 55 22.32 -6.29 -11.67
N ARG A 56 23.56 -6.67 -11.35
CA ARG A 56 24.41 -7.51 -12.22
C ARG A 56 23.77 -8.87 -12.48
N ALA A 57 23.19 -9.51 -11.46
CA ALA A 57 22.49 -10.77 -11.61
C ALA A 57 21.21 -10.63 -12.43
N ARG A 58 20.48 -9.53 -12.24
CA ARG A 58 19.26 -9.21 -12.99
C ARG A 58 19.51 -9.11 -14.49
N GLN A 59 20.66 -8.57 -14.91
CA GLN A 59 21.05 -8.48 -16.32
C GLN A 59 21.16 -9.86 -17.00
N PHE A 60 21.58 -10.90 -16.25
CA PHE A 60 21.70 -12.26 -16.77
C PHE A 60 20.36 -13.01 -16.90
N LEU A 61 19.28 -12.50 -16.33
CA LEU A 61 17.98 -13.17 -16.42
C LEU A 61 17.36 -13.06 -17.81
N GLY A 62 17.76 -12.07 -18.62
CA GLY A 62 17.19 -11.84 -19.96
C GLY A 62 15.66 -11.82 -19.91
N ARG A 63 15.01 -12.66 -20.74
CA ARG A 63 13.54 -12.82 -20.76
C ARG A 63 12.92 -13.18 -19.40
N PHE A 64 13.66 -13.87 -18.52
CA PHE A 64 13.18 -14.27 -17.20
C PHE A 64 13.22 -13.14 -16.17
N GLY A 65 13.87 -12.01 -16.49
CA GLY A 65 13.95 -10.82 -15.64
C GLY A 65 12.99 -9.71 -16.06
N VAL A 66 12.22 -9.93 -17.14
CA VAL A 66 11.24 -9.00 -17.69
C VAL A 66 9.86 -9.38 -17.15
N THR A 67 9.06 -8.37 -16.80
CA THR A 67 7.64 -8.59 -16.47
C THR A 67 6.95 -9.22 -17.67
N PRO A 68 6.26 -10.37 -17.51
CA PRO A 68 5.57 -10.98 -18.63
C PRO A 68 4.55 -10.00 -19.24
N PRO A 69 4.34 -10.03 -20.56
CA PRO A 69 3.29 -9.22 -21.16
C PRO A 69 1.94 -9.56 -20.51
N PRO A 70 1.05 -8.57 -20.35
CA PRO A 70 -0.29 -8.85 -19.87
C PRO A 70 -1.01 -9.81 -20.84
N PRO A 71 -1.97 -10.61 -20.35
CA PRO A 71 -2.85 -11.41 -21.21
C PRO A 71 -3.56 -10.55 -22.27
N ASP A 72 -3.93 -11.16 -23.40
CA ASP A 72 -4.58 -10.46 -24.51
C ASP A 72 -5.94 -9.82 -24.11
N ASP A 73 -6.62 -10.42 -23.13
CA ASP A 73 -7.90 -9.96 -22.58
C ASP A 73 -7.76 -8.92 -21.45
N HIS A 74 -6.53 -8.57 -21.05
CA HIS A 74 -6.31 -7.61 -19.95
C HIS A 74 -6.96 -6.25 -20.22
N VAL A 75 -6.88 -5.75 -21.46
CA VAL A 75 -7.50 -4.47 -21.85
C VAL A 75 -9.02 -4.55 -21.73
N GLN A 76 -9.62 -5.69 -22.09
CA GLN A 76 -11.05 -5.91 -21.96
C GLN A 76 -11.46 -6.00 -20.49
N ALA A 77 -10.70 -6.73 -19.67
CA ALA A 77 -10.94 -6.84 -18.23
C ALA A 77 -10.86 -5.48 -17.52
N GLU A 78 -9.90 -4.62 -17.89
CA GLU A 78 -9.81 -3.26 -17.37
C GLU A 78 -11.00 -2.39 -17.78
N ALA A 79 -11.45 -2.50 -19.04
CA ALA A 79 -12.61 -1.77 -19.54
C ALA A 79 -13.90 -2.21 -18.85
N GLU A 80 -14.09 -3.53 -18.66
CA GLU A 80 -15.23 -4.09 -17.93
C GLU A 80 -15.23 -3.65 -16.47
N HIS A 81 -14.08 -3.68 -15.81
CA HIS A 81 -13.94 -3.22 -14.43
C HIS A 81 -14.24 -1.72 -14.31
N ALA A 82 -13.72 -0.90 -15.22
CA ALA A 82 -14.02 0.53 -15.26
C ALA A 82 -15.51 0.80 -15.49
N ALA A 83 -16.16 0.05 -16.39
CA ALA A 83 -17.60 0.16 -16.64
C ALA A 83 -18.42 -0.22 -15.40
N VAL A 84 -18.05 -1.29 -14.68
CA VAL A 84 -18.70 -1.67 -13.42
C VAL A 84 -18.54 -0.59 -12.36
N LEU A 85 -17.35 -0.01 -12.23
CA LEU A 85 -17.10 1.08 -11.29
C LEU A 85 -17.91 2.32 -11.63
N GLU A 86 -18.00 2.70 -12.91
CA GLU A 86 -18.81 3.85 -13.33
C GLU A 86 -20.31 3.61 -13.14
N MET A 87 -20.80 2.39 -13.42
CA MET A 87 -22.20 2.03 -13.12
C MET A 87 -22.50 2.13 -11.63
N HIS A 88 -21.62 1.57 -10.79
CA HIS A 88 -21.75 1.67 -9.34
C HIS A 88 -21.74 3.14 -8.89
N ARG A 89 -20.75 3.91 -9.35
CA ARG A 89 -20.60 5.35 -9.05
C ARG A 89 -21.82 6.17 -9.48
N ALA A 90 -22.45 5.82 -10.60
CA ALA A 90 -23.67 6.47 -11.09
C ALA A 90 -24.93 6.11 -10.28
N SER A 91 -24.95 4.94 -9.62
CA SER A 91 -26.06 4.54 -8.76
C SER A 91 -26.05 5.17 -7.37
N LEU A 92 -24.92 5.73 -6.94
CA LEU A 92 -24.76 6.33 -5.61
C LEU A 92 -25.41 7.72 -5.53
N ASP A 93 -25.97 8.05 -4.36
CA ASP A 93 -26.40 9.43 -4.10
C ASP A 93 -25.17 10.36 -4.00
N ILE A 94 -25.37 11.67 -4.11
CA ILE A 94 -24.29 12.66 -4.14
C ILE A 94 -23.35 12.54 -2.92
N GLU A 95 -23.88 12.22 -1.75
CA GLU A 95 -23.11 12.03 -0.53
C GLU A 95 -22.26 10.75 -0.59
N GLU A 96 -22.87 9.63 -0.96
CA GLU A 96 -22.20 8.34 -1.08
C GLU A 96 -21.14 8.37 -2.20
N ARG A 97 -21.43 9.06 -3.30
CA ARG A 97 -20.50 9.30 -4.40
C ARG A 97 -19.31 10.13 -3.96
N THR A 98 -19.50 11.17 -3.14
CA THR A 98 -18.38 11.95 -2.60
C THR A 98 -17.49 11.13 -1.67
N LEU A 99 -18.07 10.25 -0.85
CA LEU A 99 -17.31 9.33 -0.01
C LEU A 99 -16.58 8.26 -0.84
N PHE A 100 -17.20 7.79 -1.92
CA PHE A 100 -16.59 6.85 -2.86
C PHE A 100 -15.38 7.46 -3.59
N ASP A 101 -15.48 8.71 -4.05
CA ASP A 101 -14.43 9.39 -4.82
C ASP A 101 -13.25 9.88 -3.95
N VAL A 102 -13.54 10.42 -2.74
CA VAL A 102 -12.53 11.06 -1.86
C VAL A 102 -12.08 10.13 -0.73
N GLY A 103 -12.83 9.07 -0.47
CA GLY A 103 -12.63 8.13 0.64
C GLY A 103 -13.28 8.60 1.95
N ASP A 104 -13.47 7.66 2.88
CA ASP A 104 -14.00 7.94 4.23
C ASP A 104 -12.91 8.49 5.17
N ASN A 105 -12.40 9.67 4.81
CA ASN A 105 -11.48 10.46 5.60
C ASN A 105 -12.14 11.78 6.04
N SER A 106 -11.46 12.56 6.87
CA SER A 106 -12.03 13.81 7.41
C SER A 106 -12.48 14.80 6.31
N LEU A 107 -11.76 14.86 5.19
CA LEU A 107 -12.12 15.67 4.04
C LEU A 107 -13.36 15.11 3.33
N GLY A 108 -13.39 13.80 3.05
CA GLY A 108 -14.53 13.14 2.42
C GLY A 108 -15.81 13.30 3.22
N GLN A 109 -15.75 13.15 4.54
CA GLN A 109 -16.90 13.39 5.43
C GLN A 109 -17.35 14.86 5.42
N ALA A 110 -16.42 15.82 5.36
CA ALA A 110 -16.76 17.23 5.27
C ALA A 110 -17.44 17.56 3.92
N LEU A 111 -16.93 17.01 2.82
CA LEU A 111 -17.50 17.19 1.48
C LEU A 111 -18.87 16.51 1.34
N ALA A 112 -19.06 15.33 1.93
CA ALA A 112 -20.37 14.66 1.94
C ALA A 112 -21.43 15.49 2.69
N LYS A 113 -21.06 16.08 3.84
CA LYS A 113 -21.95 17.01 4.58
C LYS A 113 -22.27 18.27 3.76
N LEU A 114 -21.29 18.80 3.03
CA LEU A 114 -21.51 19.94 2.14
C LEU A 114 -22.49 19.57 1.01
N ALA A 115 -22.27 18.43 0.34
CA ALA A 115 -23.14 17.92 -0.71
C ALA A 115 -24.59 17.74 -0.22
N ARG A 116 -24.78 17.18 0.98
CA ARG A 116 -26.08 17.09 1.66
C ARG A 116 -26.75 18.46 1.79
N SER A 117 -26.01 19.46 2.28
CA SER A 117 -26.54 20.80 2.51
C SER A 117 -26.96 21.50 1.20
N ILE A 118 -26.21 21.29 0.12
CA ILE A 118 -26.52 21.83 -1.22
C ILE A 118 -27.80 21.18 -1.75
N LYS A 119 -27.90 19.84 -1.70
CA LYS A 119 -29.09 19.10 -2.14
C LYS A 119 -30.36 19.53 -1.38
N GLN A 120 -30.25 19.75 -0.06
CA GLN A 120 -31.36 20.28 0.75
C GLN A 120 -31.75 21.71 0.34
N ARG A 121 -30.78 22.58 0.07
CA ARG A 121 -31.03 23.95 -0.41
C ARG A 121 -31.74 23.96 -1.76
N GLU A 122 -31.26 23.18 -2.72
CA GLU A 122 -31.81 23.15 -4.09
C GLU A 122 -33.23 22.55 -4.15
N SER A 123 -33.57 21.65 -3.23
CA SER A 123 -34.91 21.07 -3.12
C SER A 123 -35.90 21.97 -2.37
N ALA A 124 -35.44 22.95 -1.60
CA ALA A 124 -36.30 23.91 -0.93
C ALA A 124 -36.87 24.92 -1.93
N ARG A 125 -38.18 25.13 -1.93
CA ARG A 125 -38.87 26.16 -2.76
C ARG A 125 -38.59 27.61 -2.32
N GLN A 126 -37.61 27.85 -1.47
CA GLN A 126 -37.28 29.18 -0.98
C GLN A 126 -36.22 29.81 -1.89
N THR A 127 -36.58 30.94 -2.50
CA THR A 127 -35.59 31.85 -3.10
C THR A 127 -34.67 32.36 -2.00
N GLU A 128 -33.39 32.46 -2.31
CA GLU A 128 -32.30 32.80 -1.40
C GLU A 128 -32.69 33.93 -0.43
N SER A 129 -32.51 33.70 0.87
CA SER A 129 -32.54 34.79 1.85
C SER A 129 -31.42 35.76 1.50
N GLN A 130 -31.77 37.00 1.14
CA GLN A 130 -30.78 38.04 0.87
C GLN A 130 -29.74 38.08 2.00
N SER A 131 -28.46 38.13 1.62
CA SER A 131 -27.36 38.24 2.57
C SER A 131 -27.59 39.44 3.49
N SER A 132 -27.55 39.23 4.81
CA SER A 132 -27.62 40.32 5.80
C SER A 132 -26.56 41.38 5.56
N PHE A 133 -25.41 40.99 4.99
CA PHE A 133 -24.33 41.89 4.57
C PHE A 133 -24.74 42.99 3.58
N ILE A 134 -25.82 42.80 2.81
CA ILE A 134 -26.35 43.82 1.88
C ILE A 134 -27.43 44.68 2.55
N LYS A 135 -28.13 44.16 3.55
CA LYS A 135 -29.19 44.88 4.25
C LYS A 135 -28.69 45.96 5.21
N ASP A 136 -27.47 45.81 5.73
CA ASP A 136 -26.93 46.70 6.76
C ASP A 136 -25.98 47.79 6.21
N ARG A 137 -26.01 48.05 4.89
CA ARG A 137 -25.24 49.16 4.29
C ARG A 137 -26.12 50.42 4.27
N GLU A 138 -26.25 51.06 5.43
CA GLU A 138 -26.76 52.44 5.51
C GLU A 138 -25.76 53.40 4.83
N GLU A 139 -26.29 54.39 4.10
CA GLU A 139 -25.56 55.47 3.41
C GLU A 139 -24.78 56.39 4.35
#